data_AF-A0A9E2F2B8-F1
#
_entry.id   AF-A0A9E2F2B8-F1
#
_cell.length_a   1.000
_cell.length_b   1.000
_cell.length_c   1.000
_cell.angle_alpha   90.00
_cell.angle_beta   90.00
_cell.angle_gamma   90.00
#
_symmetry.space_group_name_H-M   'P 1'
#
loop_
_entity.id
_entity.type
_entity.pdbx_description
1 polymer ?
#
loop_
_entity_poly.entity_id
_entity_poly.type
_entity_poly.pdbx_seq_one_letter_code
_entity_poly.pdbx_strand_id
1 'polypeptide(L)'
;MTEQLDNIDWEKGGGLVPAIVQHAISGRVLMLGYMNAAALETTTSSQRVTFYSRSRECLWTKGETSGNTLELRNIELDCDADTLLVAALPAGPTCHLETPSCFDNGAEKPGFGFIGQLERIILDRMNEKADDSYTAQLVDAGIQRIAQKVGEEGVEVALAGVKGDREELVAESADLLYHLLVLLQQQGASFADVAQQLDSRHDRGPVNPL
;
A
#
# COMPACT_ATOMS: atom_id res chain seq x y z
N MET A 1 6.69 -18.29 9.05
CA MET A 1 6.04 -17.06 9.58
C MET A 1 5.82 -17.17 11.09
N THR A 2 5.34 -18.29 11.62
CA THR A 2 5.03 -18.44 13.06
C THR A 2 6.26 -18.51 13.98
N GLU A 3 7.36 -19.15 13.58
CA GLU A 3 8.54 -19.37 14.45
C GLU A 3 9.27 -18.07 14.88
N GLN A 4 9.11 -16.96 14.14
CA GLN A 4 9.73 -15.68 14.54
C GLN A 4 9.00 -15.03 15.71
N LEU A 5 7.69 -15.23 15.84
CA LEU A 5 6.87 -14.56 16.86
C LEU A 5 6.97 -15.23 18.23
N ASP A 6 7.54 -16.44 18.31
CA ASP A 6 7.77 -17.14 19.57
C ASP A 6 8.90 -16.50 20.41
N ASN A 7 9.75 -15.67 19.79
CA ASN A 7 10.92 -15.05 20.43
C ASN A 7 10.68 -13.63 20.94
N ILE A 8 9.43 -13.16 20.97
CA ILE A 8 9.12 -11.80 21.41
C ILE A 8 9.54 -11.61 22.88
N ASP A 9 10.31 -10.55 23.14
CA ASP A 9 10.70 -10.12 24.48
C ASP A 9 9.57 -9.32 25.14
N TRP A 10 8.58 -10.06 25.63
CA TRP A 10 7.46 -9.49 26.38
C TRP A 10 7.92 -8.82 27.69
N GLU A 11 9.00 -9.29 28.32
CA GLU A 11 9.42 -8.79 29.63
C GLU A 11 9.96 -7.37 29.54
N LYS A 12 10.75 -7.04 28.50
CA LYS A 12 11.32 -5.70 28.28
C LYS A 12 10.24 -4.60 28.24
N GLY A 13 9.07 -4.92 27.70
CA GLY A 13 7.92 -4.04 27.63
C GLY A 13 6.87 -4.22 28.73
N GLY A 14 7.12 -5.06 29.74
CA GLY A 14 6.18 -5.32 30.85
C GLY A 14 4.91 -6.05 30.40
N GLY A 15 5.04 -7.02 29.50
CA GLY A 15 3.94 -7.80 28.92
C GLY A 15 3.29 -7.16 27.69
N LEU A 16 3.82 -6.04 27.21
CA LEU A 16 3.32 -5.30 26.05
C LEU A 16 4.45 -4.97 25.09
N VAL A 17 4.21 -5.14 23.80
CA VAL A 17 5.12 -4.68 22.74
C VAL A 17 4.45 -3.60 21.89
N PRO A 18 5.18 -2.56 21.45
CA PRO A 18 4.71 -1.68 20.40
C PRO A 18 4.44 -2.48 19.11
N ALA A 19 3.35 -2.13 18.44
CA ALA A 19 2.97 -2.64 17.15
C ALA A 19 2.79 -1.45 16.19
N ILE A 20 3.76 -1.27 15.30
CA ILE A 20 3.71 -0.30 14.22
C ILE A 20 2.85 -0.89 13.10
N VAL A 21 1.73 -0.24 12.78
CA VAL A 21 0.90 -0.67 11.65
C VAL A 21 1.30 0.12 10.42
N GLN A 22 1.61 -0.60 9.35
CA GLN A 22 1.92 -0.06 8.04
C GLN A 22 0.91 -0.54 7.01
N HIS A 23 0.56 0.33 6.06
CA HIS A 23 -0.26 -0.05 4.92
C HIS A 23 0.52 -1.03 4.05
N ALA A 24 -0.02 -2.24 3.84
CA ALA A 24 0.70 -3.32 3.16
C ALA A 24 1.13 -2.99 1.72
N ILE A 25 0.34 -2.17 1.01
CA ILE A 25 0.66 -1.73 -0.37
C ILE A 25 1.53 -0.46 -0.40
N SER A 26 1.07 0.65 0.18
CA SER A 26 1.74 1.95 0.03
C SER A 26 2.97 2.13 0.92
N GLY A 27 3.22 1.23 1.89
CA GLY A 27 4.27 1.40 2.88
C GLY A 27 4.02 2.56 3.86
N ARG A 28 2.84 3.19 3.83
CA ARG A 28 2.53 4.31 4.73
C ARG A 28 2.32 3.78 6.16
N VAL A 29 3.05 4.33 7.13
CA VAL A 29 2.74 4.10 8.55
C VAL A 29 1.36 4.67 8.86
N LEU A 30 0.47 3.80 9.36
CA LEU A 30 -0.92 4.10 9.65
C LEU A 30 -1.10 4.55 11.10
N MET A 31 -0.58 3.77 12.05
CA MET A 31 -0.68 4.06 13.48
C MET A 31 0.35 3.25 14.27
N LEU A 32 0.48 3.58 15.56
CA LEU A 32 1.15 2.75 16.55
C LEU A 32 0.13 2.32 17.60
N GLY A 33 0.12 1.03 17.92
CA GLY A 33 -0.62 0.47 19.05
C GLY A 33 0.29 -0.37 19.94
N TYR A 34 -0.30 -1.01 20.94
CA TYR A 34 0.40 -1.97 21.80
C TYR A 34 -0.35 -3.29 21.75
N MET A 35 0.38 -4.39 21.72
CA MET A 35 -0.17 -5.74 21.80
C MET A 35 0.39 -6.42 23.05
N ASN A 36 -0.43 -7.23 23.72
CA ASN A 36 0.05 -8.32 24.57
C ASN A 36 -0.06 -9.64 23.79
N ALA A 37 0.37 -10.75 24.40
CA ALA A 37 0.29 -12.07 23.78
C ALA A 37 -1.13 -12.42 23.28
N ALA A 38 -2.17 -12.12 24.08
CA ALA A 38 -3.56 -12.39 23.71
C ALA A 38 -4.05 -11.54 22.52
N ALA A 39 -3.61 -10.27 22.42
CA ALA A 39 -3.92 -9.41 21.28
C ALA A 39 -3.25 -9.90 20.00
N LEU A 40 -2.00 -10.39 20.09
CA LEU A 40 -1.29 -11.01 18.97
C LEU A 40 -1.97 -12.32 18.52
N GLU A 41 -2.33 -13.19 19.45
CA GLU A 41 -3.08 -14.42 19.17
C GLU A 41 -4.43 -14.11 18.50
N THR A 42 -5.16 -13.12 19.02
CA THR A 42 -6.43 -12.69 18.41
C THR A 42 -6.21 -12.13 17.01
N THR A 43 -5.12 -11.37 16.80
CA THR A 43 -4.79 -10.81 15.48
C THR A 43 -4.50 -11.90 14.46
N THR A 44 -3.65 -12.86 14.82
CA THR A 44 -3.28 -13.98 13.93
C THR A 44 -4.44 -14.92 13.65
N SER A 45 -5.31 -15.19 14.62
CA SER A 45 -6.47 -16.08 14.43
C SER A 45 -7.62 -15.42 13.66
N SER A 46 -7.92 -14.15 13.93
CA SER A 46 -9.03 -13.42 13.29
C SER A 46 -8.66 -12.76 11.96
N GLN A 47 -7.36 -12.64 11.66
CA GLN A 47 -6.81 -11.85 10.54
C GLN A 47 -7.22 -10.37 10.59
N ARG A 48 -7.57 -9.86 11.77
CA ARG A 48 -7.88 -8.44 12.02
C ARG A 48 -6.98 -7.91 13.13
N VAL A 49 -6.41 -6.73 12.94
CA VAL A 49 -5.46 -6.16 13.91
C VAL A 49 -6.18 -5.83 15.23
N THR A 50 -5.78 -6.54 16.29
CA THR A 50 -6.27 -6.40 17.66
C THR A 50 -5.16 -5.87 18.55
N PHE A 51 -5.48 -4.85 19.35
CA PHE A 51 -4.57 -4.23 20.30
C PHE A 51 -4.99 -4.54 21.74
N TYR A 52 -4.08 -4.28 22.67
CA TYR A 52 -4.40 -4.17 24.09
C TYR A 52 -4.49 -2.69 24.48
N SER A 53 -5.66 -2.27 24.97
CA SER A 53 -5.86 -0.91 25.48
C SER A 53 -5.30 -0.81 26.90
N ARG A 54 -4.19 -0.09 27.07
CA ARG A 54 -3.58 0.13 28.40
C ARG A 54 -4.50 0.88 29.38
N SER A 55 -5.37 1.75 28.86
CA SER A 55 -6.28 2.54 29.69
C SER A 55 -7.58 1.81 30.04
N ARG A 56 -8.02 0.87 29.21
CA ARG A 56 -9.24 0.08 29.43
C ARG A 56 -8.96 -1.34 29.92
N GLU A 57 -7.69 -1.73 29.94
CA GLU A 57 -7.20 -3.06 30.34
C GLU A 57 -7.93 -4.21 29.62
N CYS A 58 -8.20 -4.02 28.33
CA CYS A 58 -8.93 -4.99 27.52
C CYS A 58 -8.40 -5.08 26.09
N LEU A 59 -8.75 -6.18 25.42
CA LEU A 59 -8.55 -6.34 23.98
C LEU A 59 -9.49 -5.39 23.22
N TRP A 60 -8.98 -4.85 22.11
CA TRP A 60 -9.74 -3.98 21.22
C TRP A 60 -9.33 -4.24 19.78
N THR A 61 -10.24 -4.74 18.95
CA THR A 61 -9.97 -4.91 17.52
C THR A 61 -10.25 -3.62 16.78
N LYS A 62 -9.27 -3.16 16.00
CA LYS A 62 -9.39 -1.90 15.27
C LYS A 62 -10.61 -1.96 14.35
N GLY A 63 -11.49 -0.98 14.47
CA GLY A 63 -12.67 -0.85 13.63
C GLY A 63 -13.91 -1.61 14.12
N GLU A 64 -13.89 -2.25 15.29
CA GLU A 64 -15.08 -2.93 15.85
C GLU A 64 -16.32 -2.03 15.94
N THR A 65 -16.13 -0.75 16.24
CA THR A 65 -17.22 0.24 16.31
C THR A 65 -17.42 1.02 15.01
N SER A 66 -16.33 1.40 14.34
CA SER A 66 -16.39 2.30 13.19
C SER A 66 -16.48 1.60 11.83
N GLY A 67 -16.26 0.29 11.75
CA GLY A 67 -16.11 -0.45 10.50
C GLY A 67 -14.75 -0.30 9.81
N ASN A 68 -13.94 0.70 10.19
CA ASN A 68 -12.59 0.94 9.65
C ASN A 68 -11.57 -0.05 10.22
N THR A 69 -11.71 -1.30 9.78
CA THR A 69 -10.87 -2.44 10.19
C THR A 69 -9.51 -2.42 9.49
N LEU A 70 -8.57 -3.19 10.06
CA LEU A 70 -7.25 -3.44 9.50
C LEU A 70 -7.13 -4.94 9.29
N GLU A 71 -7.15 -5.37 8.03
CA GLU A 71 -6.96 -6.78 7.65
C GLU A 71 -5.47 -7.11 7.65
N LEU A 72 -5.09 -8.17 8.37
CA LEU A 72 -3.71 -8.60 8.49
C LEU A 72 -3.15 -9.09 7.14
N ARG A 73 -1.91 -8.73 6.83
CA ARG A 73 -1.15 -9.27 5.70
C ARG A 73 0.15 -9.92 6.13
N ASN A 74 0.91 -9.24 6.99
CA ASN A 74 2.16 -9.79 7.53
C ASN A 74 2.43 -9.24 8.94
N ILE A 75 3.23 -9.97 9.71
CA ILE A 75 3.83 -9.49 10.96
C ILE A 75 5.32 -9.82 10.92
N GLU A 76 6.14 -8.81 11.19
CA GLU A 76 7.58 -8.94 11.35
C GLU A 76 7.97 -8.49 12.76
N LEU A 77 8.96 -9.18 13.31
CA LEU A 77 9.58 -8.85 14.58
C LEU A 77 10.92 -8.18 14.29
N ASP A 78 11.23 -7.11 15.02
CA ASP A 78 12.50 -6.41 14.86
C ASP A 78 13.69 -7.20 15.43
N CYS A 79 14.89 -6.63 15.29
CA CYS A 79 16.13 -7.36 15.50
C CYS A 79 16.46 -7.68 16.97
N ASP A 80 15.93 -6.89 17.92
CA ASP A 80 16.02 -7.14 19.36
C ASP A 80 14.69 -7.62 19.97
N ALA A 81 13.76 -8.04 19.11
CA ALA A 81 12.56 -8.79 19.45
C ALA A 81 11.56 -8.07 20.37
N ASP A 82 11.53 -6.75 20.37
CA ASP A 82 10.64 -5.97 21.24
C ASP A 82 9.57 -5.16 20.52
N THR A 83 9.62 -5.11 19.18
CA THR A 83 8.68 -4.33 18.37
C THR A 83 8.13 -5.13 17.20
N LEU A 84 6.82 -5.04 16.97
CA LEU A 84 6.15 -5.64 15.82
C LEU A 84 5.94 -4.61 14.71
N LEU A 85 6.30 -4.98 13.48
CA LEU A 85 5.82 -4.33 12.26
C LEU A 85 4.66 -5.14 11.69
N VAL A 86 3.47 -4.55 11.68
CA VAL A 86 2.23 -5.16 11.20
C VAL A 86 1.86 -4.55 9.85
N ALA A 87 2.00 -5.31 8.77
CA ALA A 87 1.49 -4.92 7.48
C ALA A 87 0.00 -5.26 7.39
N ALA A 88 -0.84 -4.26 7.11
CA ALA A 88 -2.29 -4.41 7.05
C ALA A 88 -2.95 -3.64 5.89
N LEU A 89 -4.11 -4.12 5.43
CA LEU A 89 -4.99 -3.40 4.52
C LEU A 89 -6.12 -2.70 5.31
N PRO A 90 -6.27 -1.38 5.21
CA PRO A 90 -7.37 -0.67 5.85
C PRO A 90 -8.66 -0.76 5.04
N ALA A 91 -9.80 -0.95 5.71
CA ALA A 91 -11.14 -0.93 5.12
C ALA A 91 -11.79 0.47 5.11
N GLY A 92 -11.02 1.53 5.36
CA GLY A 92 -11.48 2.91 5.51
C GLY A 92 -10.39 3.78 6.16
N PRO A 93 -10.68 5.04 6.53
CA PRO A 93 -9.70 5.88 7.20
C PRO A 93 -9.27 5.26 8.55
N THR A 94 -7.96 5.14 8.75
CA THR A 94 -7.44 4.53 10.00
C THR A 94 -7.70 5.44 11.19
N CYS A 95 -7.54 6.75 11.00
CA CYS A 95 -7.64 7.74 12.06
C CYS A 95 -9.10 8.11 12.35
N HIS A 96 -9.38 8.48 13.60
CA HIS A 96 -10.67 8.98 14.03
C HIS A 96 -10.98 10.40 13.52
N LEU A 97 -10.00 11.08 12.92
CA LEU A 97 -10.16 12.37 12.24
C LEU A 97 -10.50 12.22 10.75
N GLU A 98 -10.95 11.02 10.34
CA GLU A 98 -11.25 10.68 8.94
C GLU A 98 -10.04 10.81 7.99
N THR A 99 -8.82 10.70 8.54
CA THR A 99 -7.58 10.68 7.77
C THR A 99 -7.04 9.24 7.60
N PRO A 100 -6.32 8.94 6.49
CA PRO A 100 -5.75 7.62 6.26
C PRO A 100 -4.80 7.13 7.37
N SER A 101 -4.13 8.04 8.08
CA SER A 101 -3.11 7.75 9.09
C SER A 101 -3.24 8.69 10.30
N CYS A 102 -2.80 8.24 11.47
CA CYS A 102 -2.66 9.08 12.65
C CYS A 102 -1.55 10.14 12.51
N PHE A 103 -0.64 9.98 11.54
CA PHE A 103 0.49 10.87 11.28
C PHE A 103 0.23 11.71 10.02
N ASP A 104 -0.79 12.57 10.04
CA ASP A 104 -1.27 13.31 8.86
C ASP A 104 -1.28 14.84 9.01
N ASN A 105 -0.45 15.39 9.90
CA ASN A 105 -0.41 16.82 10.24
C ASN A 105 0.34 17.71 9.22
N GLY A 106 0.17 17.45 7.91
CA GLY A 106 0.64 18.37 6.86
C GLY A 106 2.09 18.17 6.37
N ALA A 107 2.71 17.03 6.62
CA ALA A 107 3.96 16.67 5.93
C ALA A 107 3.67 16.23 4.49
N GLU A 108 4.47 16.71 3.53
CA GLU A 108 4.42 16.25 2.13
C GLU A 108 4.38 14.72 2.06
N LYS A 109 3.41 14.17 1.32
CA LYS A 109 3.53 12.83 0.75
C LYS A 109 3.01 12.88 -0.67
N PRO A 110 3.91 12.73 -1.65
CA PRO A 110 4.03 11.41 -2.24
C PRO A 110 5.47 10.99 -2.59
N GLY A 111 6.02 10.01 -1.88
CA GLY A 111 7.03 9.10 -2.46
C GLY A 111 6.35 8.01 -3.29
N PHE A 112 7.03 6.88 -3.53
CA PHE A 112 6.46 5.72 -4.24
C PHE A 112 5.11 5.23 -3.68
N GLY A 113 4.81 5.44 -2.40
CA GLY A 113 3.54 5.06 -1.79
C GLY A 113 2.28 5.71 -2.41
N PHE A 114 2.44 6.84 -3.12
CA PHE A 114 1.32 7.45 -3.85
C PHE A 114 0.89 6.64 -5.06
N ILE A 115 1.78 5.86 -5.70
CA ILE A 115 1.39 4.97 -6.80
C ILE A 115 0.35 3.97 -6.31
N GLY A 116 0.57 3.36 -5.13
CA GLY A 116 -0.42 2.47 -4.53
C GLY A 116 -1.72 3.18 -4.13
N GLN A 117 -1.67 4.44 -3.69
CA GLN A 117 -2.87 5.25 -3.44
C GLN A 117 -3.62 5.56 -4.75
N LEU A 118 -2.90 5.89 -5.81
CA LEU A 118 -3.44 6.19 -7.13
C LEU A 118 -4.12 4.96 -7.73
N GLU A 119 -3.55 3.75 -7.58
CA GLU A 119 -4.22 2.50 -7.98
C GLU A 119 -5.58 2.33 -7.29
N ARG A 120 -5.68 2.66 -5.99
CA ARG A 120 -6.96 2.60 -5.27
C ARG A 120 -7.97 3.60 -5.82
N ILE A 121 -7.53 4.84 -6.07
CA ILE A 121 -8.37 5.88 -6.68
C ILE A 121 -8.85 5.43 -8.06
N ILE A 122 -7.97 4.84 -8.88
CA ILE A 122 -8.31 4.30 -10.20
C ILE A 122 -9.38 3.22 -10.04
N LEU A 123 -9.18 2.22 -9.18
CA LEU A 123 -10.15 1.15 -8.93
C LEU A 123 -11.52 1.65 -8.49
N ASP A 124 -11.56 2.62 -7.57
CA ASP A 124 -12.81 3.21 -7.12
C ASP A 124 -13.51 3.92 -8.31
N ARG A 125 -12.77 4.69 -9.12
CA ARG A 125 -13.29 5.39 -10.31
C ARG A 125 -13.69 4.49 -11.48
N MET A 126 -13.08 3.33 -11.65
CA MET A 126 -13.47 2.35 -12.67
C MET A 126 -14.90 1.82 -12.46
N ASN A 127 -15.43 1.93 -11.23
CA ASN A 127 -16.79 1.51 -10.87
C ASN A 127 -17.82 2.67 -10.87
N GLU A 128 -17.38 3.90 -11.18
CA GLU A 128 -18.25 5.07 -11.32
C GLU A 128 -18.95 5.08 -12.70
N LYS A 129 -19.88 6.01 -12.92
CA LYS A 129 -20.45 6.23 -14.26
C LYS A 129 -19.44 7.00 -15.11
N ALA A 130 -19.49 6.79 -16.43
CA ALA A 130 -18.58 7.45 -17.37
C ALA A 130 -18.51 8.99 -17.18
N ASP A 131 -19.63 9.66 -16.93
CA ASP A 131 -19.66 11.12 -16.78
C ASP A 131 -19.02 11.62 -15.47
N ASP A 132 -18.74 10.74 -14.51
CA ASP A 132 -18.29 11.10 -13.17
C ASP A 132 -16.76 11.32 -13.11
N SER A 133 -15.97 10.64 -13.95
CA SER A 133 -14.51 10.80 -13.96
C SER A 133 -13.82 10.41 -15.28
N TYR A 134 -12.64 11.00 -15.55
CA TYR A 134 -11.81 10.65 -16.71
C TYR A 134 -11.48 9.15 -16.78
N THR A 135 -11.19 8.52 -15.63
CA THR A 135 -10.96 7.08 -15.55
C THR A 135 -12.17 6.29 -16.04
N ALA A 136 -13.38 6.66 -15.59
CA ALA A 136 -14.61 5.99 -15.99
C ALA A 136 -14.89 6.14 -17.50
N GLN A 137 -14.65 7.33 -18.08
CA GLN A 137 -14.75 7.55 -19.53
C GLN A 137 -13.78 6.66 -20.32
N LEU A 138 -12.55 6.55 -19.83
CA LEU A 138 -11.53 5.75 -20.51
C LEU A 138 -11.86 4.24 -20.48
N VAL A 139 -12.41 3.77 -19.36
CA VAL A 139 -12.89 2.38 -19.20
C VAL A 139 -14.09 2.11 -20.10
N ASP A 140 -15.06 3.02 -20.15
CA ASP A 140 -16.26 2.91 -21.00
C ASP A 140 -15.89 2.89 -22.49
N ALA A 141 -14.88 3.67 -22.90
CA ALA A 141 -14.33 3.65 -24.26
C ALA A 141 -13.60 2.33 -24.62
N GLY A 142 -13.32 1.47 -23.63
CA GLY A 142 -12.84 0.12 -23.82
C GLY A 142 -11.32 -0.03 -23.95
N ILE A 143 -10.87 -1.28 -23.91
CA ILE A 143 -9.45 -1.67 -23.82
C ILE A 143 -8.58 -1.11 -24.97
N GLN A 144 -9.15 -0.95 -26.17
CA GLN A 144 -8.44 -0.40 -27.32
C GLN A 144 -8.06 1.06 -27.10
N ARG A 145 -8.95 1.86 -26.50
CA ARG A 145 -8.68 3.27 -26.21
C ARG A 145 -7.64 3.43 -25.10
N ILE A 146 -7.72 2.59 -24.06
CA ILE A 146 -6.72 2.57 -22.98
C ILE A 146 -5.34 2.23 -23.55
N ALA A 147 -5.23 1.14 -24.33
CA ALA A 147 -3.96 0.72 -24.92
C ALA A 147 -3.39 1.75 -25.91
N GLN A 148 -4.26 2.43 -26.67
CA GLN A 148 -3.86 3.54 -27.53
C GLN A 148 -3.18 4.65 -26.72
N LYS A 149 -3.78 5.09 -25.60
CA LYS A 149 -3.19 6.11 -24.73
C LYS A 149 -1.80 5.69 -24.25
N VAL A 150 -1.64 4.45 -23.73
CA VAL A 150 -0.32 3.94 -23.32
C VAL A 150 0.72 4.03 -24.45
N GLY A 151 0.31 3.72 -25.69
CA GLY A 151 1.19 3.85 -26.85
C GLY A 151 1.56 5.29 -27.20
N GLU A 152 0.61 6.22 -27.15
CA GLU A 152 0.82 7.66 -27.38
C GLU A 152 1.81 8.23 -26.37
N GLU A 153 1.53 8.06 -25.06
CA GLU A 153 2.38 8.60 -23.99
C GLU A 153 3.80 7.99 -24.05
N GLY A 154 3.92 6.71 -24.44
CA GLY A 154 5.22 6.04 -24.60
C GLY A 154 6.09 6.69 -25.68
N VAL A 155 5.49 7.17 -26.77
CA VAL A 155 6.19 7.92 -27.81
C VAL A 155 6.55 9.32 -27.31
N GLU A 156 5.64 9.98 -26.60
CA GLU A 156 5.86 11.33 -26.07
C GLU A 156 7.01 11.36 -25.05
N VAL A 157 7.07 10.39 -24.13
CA VAL A 157 8.21 10.16 -23.22
C VAL A 157 9.53 10.00 -23.99
N ALA A 158 9.54 9.18 -25.04
CA ALA A 158 10.74 8.94 -25.84
C ALA A 158 11.21 10.23 -26.54
N LEU A 159 10.28 11.01 -27.10
CA LEU A 159 10.57 12.29 -27.75
C LEU A 159 11.09 13.33 -26.75
N ALA A 160 10.46 13.46 -25.59
CA ALA A 160 10.90 14.37 -24.53
C ALA A 160 12.33 14.02 -24.06
N GLY A 161 12.63 12.72 -23.91
CA GLY A 161 13.97 12.23 -23.58
C GLY A 161 15.03 12.60 -24.61
N VAL A 162 14.70 12.51 -25.91
CA VAL A 162 15.61 12.93 -27.00
C VAL A 162 15.84 14.44 -27.01
N LYS A 163 14.81 15.25 -26.72
CA LYS A 163 14.93 16.70 -26.62
C LYS A 163 15.75 17.17 -25.41
N GLY A 164 15.89 16.32 -24.39
CA GLY A 164 16.46 16.71 -23.10
C GLY A 164 15.54 17.66 -22.32
N ASP A 165 14.25 17.66 -22.64
CA ASP A 165 13.25 18.46 -21.93
C ASP A 165 12.83 17.72 -20.66
N ARG A 166 13.39 18.14 -19.53
CA ARG A 166 13.13 17.51 -18.24
C ARG A 166 11.68 17.71 -17.76
N GLU A 167 11.05 18.83 -18.08
CA GLU A 167 9.69 19.11 -17.62
C GLU A 167 8.69 18.26 -18.42
N GLU A 168 8.81 18.27 -19.75
CA GLU A 168 8.02 17.41 -20.64
C GLU A 168 8.24 15.93 -20.27
N LEU A 169 9.50 15.48 -20.10
CA LEU A 169 9.79 14.09 -19.76
C LEU A 169 9.08 13.63 -18.48
N VAL A 170 9.01 14.47 -17.45
CA VAL A 170 8.30 14.11 -16.21
C VAL A 170 6.79 14.12 -16.39
N ALA A 171 6.24 15.09 -17.14
CA ALA A 171 4.81 15.14 -17.42
C ALA A 171 4.35 13.91 -18.21
N GLU A 172 5.00 13.61 -19.34
CA GLU A 172 4.65 12.46 -20.19
C GLU A 172 4.89 11.13 -19.46
N SER A 173 5.91 11.05 -18.59
CA SER A 173 6.13 9.85 -17.77
C SER A 173 5.01 9.64 -16.75
N ALA A 174 4.46 10.72 -16.20
CA ALA A 174 3.33 10.65 -15.28
C ALA A 174 2.07 10.17 -16.01
N ASP A 175 1.82 10.68 -17.22
CA ASP A 175 0.69 10.26 -18.05
C ASP A 175 0.83 8.82 -18.52
N LEU A 176 2.02 8.40 -18.94
CA LEU A 176 2.33 7.01 -19.28
C LEU A 176 2.05 6.09 -18.08
N LEU A 177 2.57 6.44 -16.90
CA LEU A 177 2.34 5.65 -15.69
C LEU A 177 0.85 5.57 -15.35
N TYR A 178 0.12 6.68 -15.38
CA TYR A 178 -1.31 6.69 -15.12
C TYR A 178 -2.08 5.76 -16.06
N HIS A 179 -1.89 5.88 -17.37
CA HIS A 179 -2.58 5.04 -18.35
C HIS A 179 -2.16 3.57 -18.25
N LEU A 180 -0.90 3.29 -17.92
CA LEU A 180 -0.43 1.94 -17.64
C LEU A 180 -1.14 1.33 -16.42
N LEU A 181 -1.31 2.09 -15.32
CA LEU A 181 -2.04 1.62 -14.14
C LEU A 181 -3.50 1.27 -14.49
N VAL A 182 -4.18 2.12 -15.27
CA VAL A 182 -5.55 1.81 -15.74
C VAL A 182 -5.58 0.54 -16.58
N LEU A 183 -4.61 0.37 -17.49
CA LEU A 183 -4.50 -0.83 -18.34
C LEU A 183 -4.29 -2.10 -17.52
N LEU A 184 -3.39 -2.06 -16.54
CA LEU A 184 -3.12 -3.19 -15.64
C LEU A 184 -4.40 -3.60 -14.90
N GLN A 185 -5.07 -2.64 -14.25
CA GLN A 185 -6.28 -2.91 -13.49
C GLN A 185 -7.42 -3.46 -14.37
N GLN A 186 -7.59 -2.92 -15.59
CA GLN A 186 -8.57 -3.44 -16.57
C GLN A 186 -8.29 -4.90 -16.98
N GLN A 187 -7.04 -5.36 -16.88
CA GLN A 187 -6.62 -6.74 -17.17
C GLN A 187 -6.50 -7.61 -15.91
N GLY A 188 -6.89 -7.09 -14.73
CA GLY A 188 -6.77 -7.82 -13.47
C GLY A 188 -5.33 -7.95 -12.94
N ALA A 189 -4.43 -7.06 -13.37
CA ALA A 189 -3.06 -6.93 -12.88
C ALA A 189 -2.88 -5.62 -12.08
N SER A 190 -1.78 -5.52 -11.37
CA SER A 190 -1.43 -4.37 -10.51
C SER A 190 0.00 -3.89 -10.74
N PHE A 191 0.31 -2.69 -10.25
CA PHE A 191 1.70 -2.21 -10.22
C PHE A 191 2.59 -3.08 -9.33
N ALA A 192 2.03 -3.71 -8.30
CA ALA A 192 2.76 -4.67 -7.47
C ALA A 192 3.25 -5.89 -8.29
N ASP A 193 2.43 -6.38 -9.23
CA ASP A 193 2.84 -7.47 -10.14
C ASP A 193 3.99 -7.03 -11.05
N VAL A 194 3.96 -5.79 -11.55
CA VAL A 194 5.04 -5.20 -12.34
C VAL A 194 6.32 -5.06 -11.50
N ALA A 195 6.20 -4.57 -10.26
CA ALA A 195 7.33 -4.42 -9.35
C ALA A 195 7.96 -5.77 -9.00
N GLN A 196 7.15 -6.79 -8.70
CA GLN A 196 7.63 -8.16 -8.46
C GLN A 196 8.34 -8.73 -9.70
N GLN A 197 7.80 -8.48 -10.89
CA GLN A 197 8.44 -8.91 -12.13
C GLN A 197 9.79 -8.21 -12.36
N LEU A 198 9.92 -6.93 -12.00
CA LEU A 198 11.19 -6.21 -12.05
C LEU A 198 12.19 -6.76 -11.02
N ASP A 199 11.75 -7.00 -9.80
CA ASP A 199 12.56 -7.56 -8.70
C ASP A 199 13.16 -8.92 -9.08
N SER A 200 12.33 -9.82 -9.62
CA SER A 200 12.74 -11.16 -10.07
C SER A 200 13.86 -11.16 -11.13
N ARG A 201 14.03 -10.06 -11.88
CA ARG A 201 15.08 -9.90 -12.89
C ARG A 201 16.41 -9.47 -12.28
N HIS A 202 16.39 -8.85 -11.11
CA HIS A 202 17.58 -8.30 -10.44
C HIS A 202 18.10 -9.22 -9.34
N ASP A 203 17.24 -10.07 -8.77
CA ASP A 203 17.63 -11.14 -7.83
C ASP A 203 18.37 -12.32 -8.51
N ARG A 204 18.42 -12.34 -9.84
CA ARG A 204 19.29 -13.24 -10.62
C ARG A 204 20.57 -12.50 -11.03
N GLY A 205 21.58 -12.45 -10.16
CA GLY A 205 22.91 -11.92 -10.55
C GLY A 205 23.68 -12.84 -11.53
N PRO A 206 24.85 -12.40 -12.03
CA PRO A 206 25.09 -11.24 -12.89
C PRO A 206 24.89 -11.58 -14.39
N VAL A 207 24.66 -10.54 -15.20
CA VAL A 207 24.68 -10.61 -16.67
C VAL A 207 26.04 -11.12 -17.14
N ASN A 208 26.01 -12.17 -17.96
CA ASN A 208 27.17 -12.74 -18.64
C ASN A 208 27.88 -11.65 -19.48
N PRO A 209 29.21 -11.46 -19.35
CA PRO A 209 29.92 -10.49 -20.19
C PRO A 209 29.94 -11.01 -21.64
N LEU A 210 29.44 -10.19 -22.57
CA LEU A 210 29.86 -10.24 -23.97
C LEU A 210 31.06 -9.31 -24.15
#